data_AF-A0A951K6B3-F1
#
_entry.id   AF-A0A951K6B3-F1
#
_cell.length_a   1.000
_cell.length_b   1.000
_cell.length_c   1.000
_cell.angle_alpha   90.00
_cell.angle_beta   90.00
_cell.angle_gamma   90.00
#
_symmetry.space_group_name_H-M   'P 1'
#
loop_
_entity.id
_entity.type
_entity.pdbx_description
1 polymer ?
#
loop_
_entity_poly.entity_id
_entity_poly.type
_entity_poly.pdbx_seq_one_letter_code
_entity_poly.pdbx_strand_id
1 'polypeptide(L)'
;MQWYITSFVAHRPIERAEIFPSLEYWCLLTAEDNDLAYGKSLELAGGIVRGLTAEAGELWILDGLSDLLVVADDPTESGNELIWTEEEIHPNELTGLVTTKEKLLRIFRADPAVRHDCSWYVCKLVFREIHDTGEHGNSVLVWTNAYIIRATDEEAAYDLAIELGRKQAYESGTHRCDGDVAHWEFEGLQDLVQTIDAPRDGGILWFEKSDLSKEQLTARIPGKAHLGAFELEARRQ
;
A
#
# COMPACT_ATOMS: atom_id res chain seq x y z
N MET A 1 -9.57 -17.47 -10.94
CA MET A 1 -8.62 -16.38 -11.19
C MET A 1 -8.92 -15.29 -10.18
N GLN A 2 -7.92 -14.88 -9.44
CA GLN A 2 -8.02 -13.95 -8.31
C GLN A 2 -7.00 -12.83 -8.47
N TRP A 3 -7.34 -11.65 -7.96
CA TRP A 3 -6.44 -10.50 -7.92
C TRP A 3 -5.51 -10.60 -6.73
N TYR A 4 -4.26 -10.22 -6.98
CA TYR A 4 -3.21 -10.09 -5.99
C TYR A 4 -2.57 -8.72 -6.14
N ILE A 5 -2.14 -8.18 -5.01
CA ILE A 5 -1.23 -7.07 -4.93
C ILE A 5 0.07 -7.60 -4.34
N THR A 6 1.18 -7.18 -4.94
CA THR A 6 2.51 -7.61 -4.52
C THR A 6 3.40 -6.39 -4.42
N SER A 7 4.27 -6.39 -3.41
CA SER A 7 5.36 -5.43 -3.31
C SER A 7 6.70 -6.14 -3.37
N PHE A 8 7.70 -5.46 -3.93
CA PHE A 8 9.07 -5.95 -3.94
C PHE A 8 10.05 -4.81 -3.75
N VAL A 9 11.15 -5.12 -3.06
CA VAL A 9 12.21 -4.16 -2.77
C VAL A 9 13.38 -4.42 -3.69
N ALA A 10 13.90 -3.34 -4.27
CA ALA A 10 15.17 -3.34 -4.97
C ALA A 10 16.05 -2.20 -4.48
N HIS A 11 17.34 -2.47 -4.31
CA HIS A 11 18.30 -1.45 -3.90
C HIS A 11 19.37 -1.19 -4.95
N ARG A 12 19.92 0.02 -4.89
CA ARG A 12 21.11 0.40 -5.65
C ARG A 12 22.35 0.15 -4.78
N PRO A 13 23.25 -0.78 -5.15
CA PRO A 13 24.46 -1.02 -4.39
C PRO A 13 25.41 0.17 -4.48
N ILE A 14 25.94 0.60 -3.34
CA ILE A 14 26.97 1.63 -3.25
C ILE A 14 28.18 1.02 -2.53
N GLU A 15 29.36 1.12 -3.13
CA GLU A 15 30.57 0.52 -2.56
C GLU A 15 30.83 1.09 -1.15
N ARG A 16 30.99 0.21 -0.15
CA ARG A 16 31.25 0.53 1.26
C ARG A 16 30.15 1.34 1.98
N ALA A 17 28.95 1.44 1.40
CA ALA A 17 27.82 2.02 2.11
C ALA A 17 27.16 1.00 3.04
N GLU A 18 26.67 1.47 4.18
CA GLU A 18 25.81 0.70 5.09
C GLU A 18 24.32 0.99 4.87
N ILE A 19 24.02 2.04 4.09
CA ILE A 19 22.68 2.51 3.76
C ILE A 19 22.56 2.57 2.24
N PHE A 20 21.48 2.00 1.71
CA PHE A 20 21.26 1.82 0.27
C PHE A 20 19.99 2.55 -0.16
N PRO A 21 20.07 3.38 -1.21
CA PRO A 21 18.88 3.88 -1.89
C PRO A 21 18.07 2.70 -2.40
N SER A 22 16.81 2.65 -2.00
CA SER A 22 15.92 1.53 -2.20
C SER A 22 14.59 2.01 -2.77
N LEU A 23 14.01 1.17 -3.62
CA LEU A 23 12.69 1.35 -4.21
C LEU A 23 11.84 0.15 -3.84
N GLU A 24 10.63 0.42 -3.38
CA GLU A 24 9.61 -0.59 -3.19
C GLU A 24 8.48 -0.36 -4.18
N TYR A 25 8.27 -1.29 -5.10
CA TYR A 25 7.24 -1.20 -6.12
C TYR A 25 6.02 -2.00 -5.71
N TRP A 26 4.84 -1.43 -5.89
CA TRP A 26 3.56 -2.07 -5.66
C TRP A 26 2.88 -2.35 -7.00
N CYS A 27 2.51 -3.60 -7.24
CA CYS A 27 2.00 -4.08 -8.51
C CYS A 27 0.74 -4.91 -8.33
N LEU A 28 -0.11 -4.92 -9.36
CA LEU A 28 -1.26 -5.82 -9.46
C LEU A 28 -0.96 -6.99 -10.39
N LEU A 29 -1.47 -8.16 -10.05
CA LEU A 29 -1.46 -9.32 -10.92
C LEU A 29 -2.65 -10.23 -10.66
N THR A 30 -2.93 -11.09 -11.63
CA THR A 30 -3.93 -12.16 -11.50
C THR A 30 -3.26 -13.52 -11.49
N ALA A 31 -3.77 -14.43 -10.66
CA ALA A 31 -3.31 -15.82 -10.63
C ALA A 31 -4.46 -16.78 -10.28
N GLU A 32 -4.22 -18.07 -10.50
CA GLU A 32 -5.17 -19.14 -10.14
C GLU A 32 -5.02 -19.57 -8.68
N ASP A 33 -3.81 -19.47 -8.14
CA ASP A 33 -3.45 -19.81 -6.77
C ASP A 33 -2.26 -18.97 -6.27
N ASN A 34 -1.95 -19.12 -4.98
CA ASN A 34 -0.89 -18.38 -4.30
C ASN A 34 0.52 -18.71 -4.83
N ASP A 35 0.77 -19.94 -5.26
CA ASP A 35 2.08 -20.36 -5.78
C ASP A 35 2.36 -19.73 -7.14
N LEU A 36 1.37 -19.71 -8.02
CA LEU A 36 1.45 -19.05 -9.31
C LEU A 36 1.55 -17.53 -9.14
N ALA A 37 0.82 -16.94 -8.19
CA ALA A 37 0.94 -15.53 -7.85
C ALA A 37 2.37 -15.17 -7.45
N TYR A 38 2.98 -15.94 -6.54
CA TYR A 38 4.36 -15.75 -6.09
C TYR A 38 5.37 -15.84 -7.26
N GLY A 39 5.22 -16.84 -8.13
CA GLY A 39 6.07 -16.99 -9.31
C GLY A 39 5.98 -15.80 -10.27
N LYS A 40 4.75 -15.35 -10.55
CA LYS A 40 4.50 -14.16 -11.38
C LYS A 40 5.05 -12.88 -10.76
N SER A 41 4.92 -12.70 -9.44
CA SER A 41 5.50 -11.56 -8.72
C SER A 41 7.02 -11.47 -8.93
N LEU A 42 7.74 -12.59 -8.80
CA LEU A 42 9.19 -12.62 -8.99
C LEU A 42 9.60 -12.33 -10.44
N GLU A 43 8.85 -12.85 -11.42
CA GLU A 43 9.09 -12.57 -12.84
C GLU A 43 8.89 -11.08 -13.15
N LEU A 44 7.80 -10.50 -12.66
CA LEU A 44 7.48 -9.08 -12.81
C LEU A 44 8.55 -8.20 -12.16
N ALA A 45 8.92 -8.49 -10.91
CA ALA A 45 9.96 -7.78 -10.18
C ALA A 45 11.30 -7.82 -10.91
N GLY A 46 11.70 -9.00 -11.40
CA GLY A 46 12.91 -9.15 -12.21
C GLY A 46 12.86 -8.38 -13.53
N GLY A 47 11.68 -8.27 -14.15
CA GLY A 47 11.44 -7.43 -15.32
C GLY A 47 11.66 -5.95 -15.04
N ILE A 48 11.05 -5.44 -13.98
CA ILE A 48 11.13 -4.03 -13.57
C ILE A 48 12.58 -3.65 -13.20
N VAL A 49 13.27 -4.47 -12.41
CA VAL A 49 14.67 -4.21 -12.00
C VAL A 49 15.63 -4.20 -13.20
N ARG A 50 15.43 -5.07 -14.20
CA ARG A 50 16.18 -5.01 -15.46
C ARG A 50 15.91 -3.71 -16.22
N GLY A 51 14.65 -3.26 -16.26
CA GLY A 51 14.26 -1.97 -16.85
C GLY A 51 14.97 -0.80 -16.17
N LEU A 52 14.91 -0.74 -14.83
CA LEU A 52 15.60 0.28 -14.04
C LEU A 52 17.10 0.32 -14.30
N THR A 53 17.73 -0.86 -14.37
CA THR A 53 19.17 -0.95 -14.65
C THR A 53 19.51 -0.42 -16.04
N ALA A 54 18.68 -0.71 -17.03
CA ALA A 54 18.89 -0.27 -18.40
C ALA A 54 18.65 1.25 -18.56
N GLU A 55 17.62 1.79 -17.92
CA GLU A 55 17.23 3.20 -18.04
C GLU A 55 18.13 4.13 -17.23
N ALA A 56 18.48 3.76 -16.00
CA ALA A 56 19.32 4.57 -15.13
C ALA A 56 20.81 4.48 -15.49
N GLY A 57 21.24 3.42 -16.20
CA GLY A 57 22.65 3.12 -16.41
C GLY A 57 23.38 2.72 -15.12
N GLU A 58 22.63 2.38 -14.07
CA GLU A 58 23.11 2.00 -12.75
C GLU A 58 22.59 0.60 -12.40
N LEU A 59 23.40 -0.22 -11.74
CA LEU A 59 22.95 -1.54 -11.31
C LEU A 59 21.86 -1.41 -10.23
N TRP A 60 20.76 -2.12 -10.40
CA TRP A 60 19.77 -2.35 -9.34
C TRP A 60 19.72 -3.84 -9.00
N ILE A 61 19.59 -4.16 -7.71
CA ILE A 61 19.53 -5.53 -7.19
C ILE A 61 18.13 -5.76 -6.62
N LEU A 62 17.47 -6.83 -7.07
CA LEU A 62 16.21 -7.28 -6.48
C LEU A 62 16.51 -8.02 -5.17
N ASP A 63 15.97 -7.54 -4.06
CA ASP A 63 16.13 -8.16 -2.74
C ASP A 63 15.09 -9.27 -2.51
N GLY A 64 13.85 -9.05 -2.96
CA GLY A 64 12.78 -10.02 -2.88
C GLY A 64 11.41 -9.36 -2.79
N LEU A 65 10.39 -10.18 -2.52
CA LEU A 65 9.03 -9.69 -2.27
C LEU A 65 8.91 -9.27 -0.80
N SER A 66 8.35 -8.08 -0.57
CA SER A 66 7.95 -7.64 0.78
C SER A 66 6.54 -8.10 1.10
N ASP A 67 5.60 -7.96 0.14
CA ASP A 67 4.23 -8.41 0.29
C ASP A 67 3.74 -9.22 -0.92
N LEU A 68 2.81 -10.13 -0.60
CA LEU A 68 1.92 -10.76 -1.54
C LEU A 68 0.58 -10.96 -0.83
N LEU A 69 -0.42 -10.21 -1.25
CA LEU A 69 -1.73 -10.17 -0.62
C LEU A 69 -2.81 -10.45 -1.65
N VAL A 70 -3.84 -11.15 -1.20
CA VAL A 70 -5.05 -11.37 -1.98
C VAL A 70 -5.89 -10.09 -1.94
N VAL A 71 -6.31 -9.59 -3.09
CA VAL A 71 -7.26 -8.47 -3.18
C VAL A 71 -8.68 -9.04 -3.21
N ALA A 72 -9.54 -8.53 -2.33
CA ALA A 72 -10.92 -9.01 -2.20
C ALA A 72 -11.81 -8.49 -3.32
N ASP A 73 -11.67 -7.20 -3.63
CA ASP A 73 -12.49 -6.50 -4.63
C ASP A 73 -11.79 -6.43 -5.99
N ASP A 74 -12.52 -6.07 -7.05
CA ASP A 74 -11.93 -5.88 -8.38
C ASP A 74 -11.18 -4.54 -8.44
N PRO A 75 -9.84 -4.51 -8.50
CA PRO A 75 -9.08 -3.26 -8.49
C PRO A 75 -9.25 -2.45 -9.79
N THR A 76 -9.93 -3.00 -10.81
CA THR A 76 -10.24 -2.27 -12.04
C THR A 76 -11.46 -1.35 -11.93
N GLU A 77 -12.16 -1.39 -10.80
CA GLU A 77 -13.27 -0.50 -10.48
C GLU A 77 -12.85 0.58 -9.46
N SER A 78 -13.29 1.81 -9.70
CA SER A 78 -12.96 2.94 -8.82
C SER A 78 -13.73 2.85 -7.50
N GLY A 79 -13.02 3.05 -6.39
CA GLY A 79 -13.55 3.01 -5.03
C GLY A 79 -13.35 1.67 -4.32
N ASN A 80 -12.70 0.70 -4.96
CA ASN A 80 -12.46 -0.62 -4.37
C ASN A 80 -11.19 -0.65 -3.51
N GLU A 81 -11.23 -1.46 -2.46
CA GLU A 81 -10.11 -1.62 -1.53
C GLU A 81 -9.04 -2.53 -2.13
N LEU A 82 -7.77 -2.15 -1.95
CA LEU A 82 -6.61 -2.92 -2.37
C LEU A 82 -6.05 -3.74 -1.22
N ILE A 83 -5.71 -3.06 -0.12
CA ILE A 83 -5.07 -3.60 1.07
C ILE A 83 -5.45 -2.77 2.28
N TRP A 84 -5.27 -3.34 3.45
CA TRP A 84 -5.34 -2.62 4.71
C TRP A 84 -4.23 -3.10 5.65
N THR A 85 -3.83 -2.22 6.56
CA THR A 85 -2.94 -2.54 7.67
C THR A 85 -3.58 -2.07 8.96
N GLU A 86 -3.28 -2.76 10.05
CA GLU A 86 -3.77 -2.48 11.39
C GLU A 86 -2.57 -2.29 12.32
N GLU A 87 -2.59 -1.24 13.13
CA GLU A 87 -1.55 -0.95 14.11
C GLU A 87 -2.11 -0.38 15.42
N GLU A 88 -1.54 -0.80 16.55
CA GLU A 88 -1.76 -0.15 17.84
C GLU A 88 -0.71 0.94 18.07
N ILE A 89 -1.14 2.18 18.24
CA ILE A 89 -0.25 3.34 18.45
C ILE A 89 -0.64 4.13 19.69
N HIS A 90 0.26 4.99 20.18
CA HIS A 90 -0.11 5.95 21.20
C HIS A 90 -0.98 7.07 20.60
N PRO A 91 -2.03 7.58 21.29
CA PRO A 91 -2.93 8.61 20.75
C PRO A 91 -2.24 9.86 20.17
N ASN A 92 -1.10 10.25 20.74
CA ASN A 92 -0.31 11.39 20.26
C ASN A 92 0.35 11.17 18.88
N GLU A 93 0.49 9.93 18.43
CA GLU A 93 1.10 9.56 17.14
C GLU A 93 0.09 9.65 15.99
N LEU A 94 -1.22 9.57 16.29
CA LEU A 94 -2.29 9.58 15.29
C LEU A 94 -2.24 10.80 14.37
N THR A 95 -2.00 11.99 14.93
CA THR A 95 -1.87 13.22 14.13
C THR A 95 -0.70 13.21 13.15
N GLY A 96 0.31 12.37 13.41
CA GLY A 96 1.46 12.17 12.52
C GLY A 96 1.16 11.27 11.33
N LEU A 97 0.09 10.47 11.38
CA LEU A 97 -0.32 9.59 10.29
C LEU A 97 -1.13 10.32 9.21
N VAL A 98 -1.78 11.43 9.54
CA VAL A 98 -2.62 12.18 8.59
C VAL A 98 -1.81 13.30 7.92
N THR A 99 -1.76 13.27 6.59
CA THR A 99 -1.09 14.28 5.78
C THR A 99 -2.08 15.36 5.34
N THR A 100 -1.69 16.63 5.47
CA THR A 100 -2.54 17.75 5.04
C THR A 100 -2.71 17.79 3.53
N LYS A 101 -3.88 18.26 3.06
CA LYS A 101 -4.16 18.49 1.62
C LYS A 101 -3.01 19.22 0.92
N GLU A 102 -2.52 20.31 1.51
CA GLU A 102 -1.42 21.10 0.94
C GLU A 102 -0.16 20.26 0.71
N LYS A 103 0.22 19.41 1.68
CA LYS A 103 1.41 18.56 1.56
C LYS A 103 1.23 17.50 0.48
N LEU A 104 0.08 16.82 0.44
CA LEU A 104 -0.24 15.81 -0.58
C LEU A 104 -0.18 16.42 -1.98
N LEU A 105 -0.89 17.53 -2.19
CA LEU A 105 -0.99 18.16 -3.50
C LEU A 105 0.31 18.83 -3.97
N ARG A 106 1.17 19.22 -3.03
CA ARG A 106 2.48 19.81 -3.36
C ARG A 106 3.38 18.80 -4.07
N ILE A 107 3.28 17.51 -3.77
CA ILE A 107 4.13 16.47 -4.39
C ILE A 107 3.91 16.45 -5.90
N PHE A 108 2.65 16.48 -6.34
CA PHE A 108 2.29 16.54 -7.77
C PHE A 108 2.80 17.78 -8.49
N ARG A 109 3.03 18.89 -7.77
CA ARG A 109 3.55 20.13 -8.36
C ARG A 109 5.08 20.19 -8.35
N ALA A 110 5.70 19.54 -7.37
CA ALA A 110 7.13 19.62 -7.13
C ALA A 110 7.94 18.59 -7.93
N ASP A 111 7.38 17.42 -8.20
CA ASP A 111 8.06 16.34 -8.91
C ASP A 111 7.27 15.89 -10.15
N PRO A 112 7.67 16.31 -11.36
CA PRO A 112 7.04 15.84 -12.60
C PRO A 112 7.13 14.32 -12.77
N ALA A 113 8.08 13.64 -12.12
CA ALA A 113 8.23 12.19 -12.23
C ALA A 113 7.10 11.41 -11.53
N VAL A 114 6.33 12.06 -10.63
CA VAL A 114 5.13 11.45 -10.03
C VAL A 114 3.88 11.68 -10.86
N ARG A 115 3.97 12.44 -11.96
CA ARG A 115 2.86 12.67 -12.89
C ARG A 115 2.92 11.66 -14.02
N HIS A 116 1.90 10.82 -14.09
CA HIS A 116 1.76 9.82 -15.13
C HIS A 116 0.57 10.17 -16.03
N ASP A 117 0.58 9.68 -17.27
CA ASP A 117 -0.56 9.79 -18.19
C ASP A 117 -1.63 8.75 -17.82
N CYS A 118 -2.08 8.79 -16.57
CA CYS A 118 -2.99 7.83 -15.97
C CYS A 118 -4.00 8.55 -15.06
N SER A 119 -5.29 8.28 -15.22
CA SER A 119 -6.35 8.90 -14.40
C SER A 119 -6.65 8.15 -13.10
N TRP A 120 -5.73 7.29 -12.66
CA TRP A 120 -5.90 6.45 -11.48
C TRP A 120 -4.99 6.88 -10.35
N TYR A 121 -5.50 6.75 -9.14
CA TYR A 121 -4.82 7.12 -7.91
C TYR A 121 -5.03 6.03 -6.87
N VAL A 122 -4.05 5.88 -5.98
CA VAL A 122 -4.18 5.13 -4.73
C VAL A 122 -4.24 6.13 -3.59
N CYS A 123 -5.28 6.03 -2.77
CA CYS A 123 -5.41 6.82 -1.54
C CYS A 123 -5.32 5.90 -0.33
N LYS A 124 -4.55 6.30 0.69
CA LYS A 124 -4.41 5.59 1.96
C LYS A 124 -5.25 6.32 3.01
N LEU A 125 -6.41 5.74 3.35
CA LEU A 125 -7.38 6.28 4.30
C LEU A 125 -7.00 5.84 5.72
N VAL A 126 -6.97 6.77 6.67
CA VAL A 126 -6.71 6.49 8.09
C VAL A 126 -8.02 6.46 8.85
N PHE A 127 -8.28 5.35 9.51
CA PHE A 127 -9.41 5.17 10.40
C PHE A 127 -8.92 4.85 11.81
N ARG A 128 -9.62 5.38 12.81
CA ARG A 128 -9.44 5.00 14.20
C ARG A 128 -10.61 4.10 14.61
N GLU A 129 -10.32 2.99 15.25
CA GLU A 129 -11.36 2.18 15.87
C GLU A 129 -11.78 2.77 17.23
N ILE A 130 -13.08 2.91 17.43
CA ILE A 130 -13.70 3.39 18.66
C ILE A 130 -14.58 2.27 19.21
N HIS A 131 -14.35 1.91 20.47
CA HIS A 131 -15.17 0.94 21.20
C HIS A 131 -16.30 1.70 21.90
N ASP A 132 -17.55 1.34 21.60
CA ASP A 132 -18.71 2.06 22.14
C ASP A 132 -18.95 1.76 23.63
N THR A 133 -18.36 0.67 24.13
CA THR A 133 -18.66 0.09 25.45
C THR A 133 -17.47 0.07 26.42
N GLY A 134 -16.30 0.61 26.05
CA GLY A 134 -15.12 0.59 26.92
C GLY A 134 -13.95 1.43 26.39
N GLU A 135 -12.94 1.64 27.24
CA GLU A 135 -11.68 2.29 26.86
C GLU A 135 -10.61 1.23 26.57
N HIS A 136 -9.92 1.36 25.44
CA HIS A 136 -8.67 0.67 25.17
C HIS A 136 -7.54 1.36 25.93
N GLY A 137 -6.97 0.67 26.92
CA GLY A 137 -5.70 0.96 27.59
C GLY A 137 -5.12 2.38 27.42
N ASN A 138 -3.89 2.46 26.91
CA ASN A 138 -3.22 3.73 26.55
C ASN A 138 -2.86 3.76 25.05
N SER A 139 -3.41 2.85 24.26
CA SER A 139 -3.21 2.74 22.82
C SER A 139 -4.53 2.95 22.08
N VAL A 140 -4.43 3.33 20.81
CA VAL A 140 -5.55 3.36 19.87
C VAL A 140 -5.24 2.41 18.72
N LEU A 141 -6.26 1.69 18.28
CA LEU A 141 -6.17 0.85 17.10
C LEU A 141 -6.46 1.68 15.86
N VAL A 142 -5.53 1.68 14.92
CA VAL A 142 -5.58 2.46 13.69
C VAL A 142 -5.52 1.54 12.50
N TRP A 143 -6.38 1.81 11.53
CA TRP A 143 -6.48 1.12 10.27
C TRP A 143 -6.04 2.06 9.16
N THR A 144 -5.12 1.60 8.32
CA THR A 144 -4.75 2.29 7.08
C THR A 144 -5.19 1.46 5.89
N ASN A 145 -6.21 1.93 5.18
CA ASN A 145 -6.80 1.19 4.07
C ASN A 145 -6.46 1.89 2.76
N ALA A 146 -5.81 1.17 1.85
CA ALA A 146 -5.49 1.67 0.52
C ALA A 146 -6.65 1.36 -0.44
N TYR A 147 -7.15 2.40 -1.10
CA TYR A 147 -8.20 2.29 -2.11
C TYR A 147 -7.67 2.77 -3.46
N ILE A 148 -8.19 2.19 -4.53
CA ILE A 148 -7.94 2.66 -5.88
C ILE A 148 -9.10 3.52 -6.37
N ILE A 149 -8.82 4.72 -6.87
CA ILE A 149 -9.84 5.68 -7.33
C ILE A 149 -9.46 6.24 -8.70
N ARG A 150 -10.48 6.60 -9.48
CA ARG A 150 -10.30 7.25 -10.77
C ARG A 150 -10.74 8.71 -10.71
N ALA A 151 -9.86 9.62 -11.10
CA ALA A 151 -10.10 11.07 -11.03
C ALA A 151 -9.49 11.79 -12.23
N THR A 152 -9.96 13.01 -12.51
CA THR A 152 -9.46 13.82 -13.63
C THR A 152 -8.14 14.52 -13.33
N ASP A 153 -7.86 14.76 -12.05
CA ASP A 153 -6.69 15.49 -11.54
C ASP A 153 -6.53 15.22 -10.05
N GLU A 154 -5.43 15.72 -9.47
CA GLU A 154 -5.06 15.51 -8.07
C GLU A 154 -6.03 16.14 -7.07
N GLU A 155 -6.71 17.23 -7.43
CA GLU A 155 -7.70 17.90 -6.56
C GLU A 155 -8.97 17.05 -6.49
N ALA A 156 -9.47 16.60 -7.64
CA ALA A 156 -10.61 15.69 -7.72
C ALA A 156 -10.32 14.35 -7.04
N ALA A 157 -9.10 13.82 -7.15
CA ALA A 157 -8.69 12.60 -6.46
C ALA A 157 -8.73 12.76 -4.94
N TYR A 158 -8.22 13.89 -4.42
CA TYR A 158 -8.29 14.19 -2.99
C TYR A 158 -9.73 14.28 -2.51
N ASP A 159 -10.59 15.04 -3.21
CA ASP A 159 -11.97 15.23 -2.79
C ASP A 159 -12.76 13.91 -2.80
N LEU A 160 -12.53 13.04 -3.81
CA LEU A 160 -13.09 11.68 -3.86
C LEU A 160 -12.60 10.79 -2.71
N ALA A 161 -11.31 10.85 -2.36
CA ALA A 161 -10.76 10.07 -1.26
C ALA A 161 -11.36 10.48 0.10
N ILE A 162 -11.59 11.79 0.32
CA ILE A 162 -12.26 12.29 1.53
C ILE A 162 -13.72 11.85 1.60
N GLU A 163 -14.45 11.90 0.47
CA GLU A 163 -15.82 11.41 0.42
C GLU A 163 -15.89 9.90 0.72
N LEU A 164 -14.99 9.12 0.12
CA LEU A 164 -14.88 7.69 0.35
C LEU A 164 -14.62 7.35 1.83
N GLY A 165 -13.65 8.03 2.46
CA GLY A 165 -13.35 7.84 3.89
C GLY A 165 -14.54 8.13 4.80
N ARG A 166 -15.26 9.24 4.54
CA ARG A 166 -16.48 9.56 5.30
C ARG A 166 -17.59 8.53 5.12
N LYS A 167 -17.75 8.01 3.90
CA LYS A 167 -18.76 6.99 3.60
C LYS A 167 -18.44 5.68 4.32
N GLN A 168 -17.18 5.22 4.26
CA GLN A 168 -16.74 4.00 4.94
C GLN A 168 -16.96 4.09 6.46
N ALA A 169 -16.56 5.20 7.09
CA ALA A 169 -16.80 5.41 8.52
C ALA A 169 -18.28 5.32 8.93
N TYR A 170 -19.20 5.75 8.06
CA TYR A 170 -20.64 5.67 8.32
C TYR A 170 -21.22 4.27 8.08
N GLU A 171 -20.78 3.58 7.02
CA GLU A 171 -21.26 2.24 6.66
C GLU A 171 -20.81 1.16 7.66
N SER A 172 -19.69 1.38 8.34
CA SER A 172 -19.16 0.49 9.39
C SER A 172 -19.98 0.43 10.69
N GLY A 173 -21.14 1.11 10.77
CA GLY A 173 -21.97 1.30 11.98
C GLY A 173 -22.53 0.07 12.70
N THR A 174 -21.95 -1.12 12.51
CA THR A 174 -22.20 -2.36 13.27
C THR A 174 -20.96 -3.27 13.41
N HIS A 175 -19.73 -2.73 13.34
CA HIS A 175 -18.53 -3.53 13.56
C HIS A 175 -18.53 -4.10 14.99
N ARG A 176 -18.07 -5.35 15.15
CA ARG A 176 -17.81 -5.93 16.46
C ARG A 176 -16.34 -6.26 16.60
N CYS A 177 -15.68 -5.65 17.58
CA CYS A 177 -14.31 -5.97 17.95
C CYS A 177 -14.33 -6.63 19.33
N ASP A 178 -13.71 -7.80 19.48
CA ASP A 178 -13.70 -8.59 20.73
C ASP A 178 -15.09 -8.87 21.35
N GLY A 179 -16.14 -8.86 20.53
CA GLY A 179 -17.52 -9.07 20.96
C GLY A 179 -18.27 -7.79 21.35
N ASP A 180 -17.55 -6.68 21.51
CA ASP A 180 -18.08 -5.35 21.79
C ASP A 180 -18.44 -4.61 20.51
N VAL A 181 -19.36 -3.65 20.62
CA VAL A 181 -19.74 -2.80 19.49
C VAL A 181 -18.63 -1.78 19.29
N ALA A 182 -18.12 -1.71 18.08
CA ALA A 182 -17.12 -0.74 17.67
C ALA A 182 -17.56 -0.05 16.39
N HIS A 183 -17.02 1.14 16.15
CA HIS A 183 -17.15 1.84 14.89
C HIS A 183 -15.83 2.48 14.49
N TRP A 184 -15.74 2.90 13.23
CA TRP A 184 -14.58 3.60 12.72
C TRP A 184 -14.84 5.10 12.62
N GLU A 185 -13.88 5.89 13.09
CA GLU A 185 -13.81 7.32 12.83
C GLU A 185 -12.79 7.58 11.73
N PHE A 186 -13.17 8.34 10.70
CA PHE A 186 -12.26 8.73 9.62
C PHE A 186 -11.41 9.93 10.05
N GLU A 187 -10.09 9.74 10.09
CA GLU A 187 -9.14 10.74 10.57
C GLU A 187 -8.54 11.56 9.41
N GLY A 188 -8.49 10.99 8.20
CA GLY A 188 -8.01 11.66 7.00
C GLY A 188 -7.21 10.76 6.07
N LEU A 189 -6.36 11.37 5.24
CA LEU A 189 -5.50 10.64 4.31
C LEU A 189 -4.08 10.58 4.85
N GLN A 190 -3.49 9.40 4.85
CA GLN A 190 -2.04 9.26 5.03
C GLN A 190 -1.31 9.67 3.75
N ASP A 191 -1.81 9.20 2.60
CA ASP A 191 -1.17 9.40 1.31
C ASP A 191 -2.18 9.45 0.15
N LEU A 192 -1.76 10.06 -0.96
CA LEU A 192 -2.46 10.13 -2.22
C LEU A 192 -1.45 10.11 -3.35
N VAL A 193 -1.42 9.02 -4.11
CA VAL A 193 -0.41 8.75 -5.13
C VAL A 193 -1.08 8.50 -6.47
N GLN A 194 -0.61 9.13 -7.55
CA GLN A 194 -1.07 8.79 -8.90
C GLN A 194 -0.40 7.51 -9.35
N THR A 195 -1.15 6.61 -9.98
CA THR A 195 -0.57 5.33 -10.40
C THR A 195 0.30 5.47 -11.64
N ILE A 196 1.31 4.61 -11.77
CA ILE A 196 2.15 4.50 -12.97
C ILE A 196 1.35 3.91 -14.13
N ASP A 197 0.67 2.79 -13.90
CA ASP A 197 -0.24 2.13 -14.83
C ASP A 197 -1.69 2.23 -14.34
N ALA A 198 -2.63 2.15 -15.27
CA ALA A 198 -4.01 1.80 -14.94
C ALA A 198 -4.06 0.36 -14.33
N PRO A 199 -5.01 0.06 -13.43
CA PRO A 199 -5.13 -1.26 -12.83
C PRO A 199 -5.35 -2.34 -13.91
N ARG A 200 -4.40 -3.26 -14.01
CA ARG A 200 -4.37 -4.38 -14.96
C ARG A 200 -3.41 -5.46 -14.46
N ASP A 201 -3.51 -6.66 -15.02
CA ASP A 201 -2.56 -7.74 -14.75
C ASP A 201 -1.13 -7.32 -15.15
N GLY A 202 -0.20 -7.40 -14.19
CA GLY A 202 1.19 -6.96 -14.32
C GLY A 202 1.40 -5.45 -14.30
N GLY A 203 0.37 -4.65 -13.96
CA GLY A 203 0.46 -3.19 -13.89
C GLY A 203 1.17 -2.71 -12.62
N ILE A 204 2.01 -1.68 -12.75
CA ILE A 204 2.65 -1.02 -11.63
C ILE A 204 1.71 0.06 -11.08
N LEU A 205 1.33 -0.05 -9.81
CA LEU A 205 0.51 0.97 -9.17
C LEU A 205 1.39 2.15 -8.74
N TRP A 206 2.26 1.98 -7.76
CA TRP A 206 3.17 3.05 -7.33
C TRP A 206 4.50 2.48 -6.87
N PHE A 207 5.40 3.36 -6.46
CA PHE A 207 6.61 2.97 -5.74
C PHE A 207 6.96 3.94 -4.63
N GLU A 208 7.68 3.44 -3.64
CA GLU A 208 8.17 4.21 -2.50
C GLU A 208 9.69 4.27 -2.52
N LYS A 209 10.25 5.45 -2.23
CA LYS A 209 11.70 5.65 -2.11
C LYS A 209 12.08 5.61 -0.63
N SER A 210 13.12 4.87 -0.30
CA SER A 210 13.67 4.86 1.06
C SER A 210 15.18 4.62 1.04
N ASP A 211 15.84 5.00 2.13
CA ASP A 211 17.24 4.67 2.38
C ASP A 211 17.26 3.59 3.46
N LEU A 212 17.69 2.38 3.10
CA LEU A 212 17.60 1.20 3.98
C LEU A 212 18.98 0.66 4.33
N SER A 213 19.19 0.28 5.58
CA SER A 213 20.35 -0.52 5.98
C SER A 213 20.22 -1.97 5.50
N LYS A 214 21.32 -2.72 5.56
CA LYS A 214 21.32 -4.15 5.23
C LYS A 214 20.35 -4.96 6.13
N GLU A 215 20.31 -4.62 7.41
CA GLU A 215 19.39 -5.23 8.37
C GLU A 215 17.94 -4.91 8.01
N GLN A 216 17.66 -3.65 7.65
CA GLN A 216 16.32 -3.23 7.23
C GLN A 216 15.88 -3.91 5.93
N LEU A 217 16.78 -4.03 4.94
CA LEU A 217 16.51 -4.79 3.71
C LEU A 217 16.15 -6.25 4.04
N THR A 218 16.94 -6.90 4.89
CA THR A 218 16.68 -8.29 5.28
C THR A 218 15.36 -8.44 6.02
N ALA A 219 15.02 -7.49 6.90
CA ALA A 219 13.77 -7.51 7.65
C ALA A 219 12.53 -7.27 6.78
N ARG A 220 12.67 -6.53 5.66
CA ARG A 220 11.58 -6.27 4.72
C ARG A 220 11.24 -7.44 3.81
N ILE A 221 12.13 -8.43 3.67
CA ILE A 221 11.92 -9.57 2.77
C ILE A 221 11.58 -10.81 3.60
N PRO A 222 10.30 -11.02 3.95
CA PRO A 222 9.90 -12.21 4.67
C PRO A 222 10.12 -13.47 3.82
N GLY A 223 10.27 -14.61 4.49
CA GLY A 223 10.21 -15.90 3.80
C GLY A 223 8.84 -16.11 3.18
N LYS A 224 8.75 -16.87 2.07
CA LYS A 224 7.51 -17.12 1.32
C LYS A 224 6.30 -17.48 2.20
N ALA A 225 6.50 -18.32 3.22
CA ALA A 225 5.43 -18.77 4.12
C ALA A 225 4.85 -17.66 5.01
N HIS A 226 5.54 -16.53 5.14
CA HIS A 226 5.15 -15.36 5.92
C HIS A 226 4.58 -14.22 5.07
N LEU A 227 4.45 -14.43 3.75
CA LEU A 227 3.71 -13.48 2.91
C LEU A 227 2.21 -13.68 3.16
N GLY A 228 1.45 -12.58 3.23
CA GLY A 228 0.07 -12.60 3.73
C GLY A 228 -0.89 -13.53 2.97
N ALA A 229 -0.70 -13.75 1.66
CA ALA A 229 -1.48 -14.72 0.89
C ALA A 229 -1.33 -16.16 1.42
N PHE A 230 -0.11 -16.55 1.80
CA PHE A 230 0.18 -17.88 2.35
C PHE A 230 -0.22 -17.98 3.83
N GLU A 231 -0.06 -16.92 4.61
CA GLU A 231 -0.55 -16.89 5.99
C GLU A 231 -2.09 -17.02 6.06
N LEU A 232 -2.80 -16.33 5.18
CA LEU A 232 -4.26 -16.42 5.08
C LEU A 232 -4.73 -17.82 4.69
N GLU A 233 -4.03 -18.46 3.74
CA GLU A 233 -4.30 -19.84 3.34
C GLU A 233 -4.10 -20.81 4.50
N ALA A 234 -3.01 -20.69 5.25
CA ALA A 234 -2.72 -21.53 6.41
C ALA A 234 -3.77 -21.40 7.53
N ARG A 235 -4.33 -20.20 7.74
CA ARG A 235 -5.41 -19.96 8.73
C ARG A 235 -6.75 -20.60 8.34
N ARG A 236 -6.95 -20.96 7.07
CA ARG A 236 -8.18 -21.55 6.53
C ARG A 236 -8.19 -23.09 6.53
N GLN A 237 -7.03 -23.72 6.78
CA GLN A 237 -6.86 -25.18 6.84
C GLN A 237 -7.05 -25.70 8.27
#